data_AF-A0A958PBS5-F1
#
_entry.id   AF-A0A958PBS5-F1
#
_cell.length_a   1.000
_cell.length_b   1.000
_cell.length_c   1.000
_cell.angle_alpha   90.00
_cell.angle_beta   90.00
_cell.angle_gamma   90.00
#
_symmetry.space_group_name_H-M   'P 1'
#
loop_
_entity.id
_entity.type
_entity.pdbx_description
1 polymer ?
#
loop_
_entity_poly.entity_id
_entity_poly.type
_entity_poly.pdbx_seq_one_letter_code
_entity_poly.pdbx_strand_id
1 'polypeptide(L)'
;MKGLILLFTLFFSYSLYSQGGEEAAPEGGGEGKETAKEEKKIPEEEDWAKQINVLNTKEAKIKVYDEEIKKYIKEKSEAKTKPEERELINKMITTHKMLQEESREYNVMRTQIKYKFPAKNDYTERRYLPIRVLSLEKMEARQSDLDNRLTEVRKFIINKYKPFLSAEFADQQERGPASMKKFEKPEDKKGIEKKIVIER
;
A
#
# COMPACT_ATOMS: atom_id res chain seq x y z
N MET A 1 -18.84 -14.05 35.34
CA MET A 1 -17.54 -13.34 35.28
C MET A 1 -17.71 -12.19 34.30
N LYS A 2 -17.65 -10.96 34.82
CA LYS A 2 -17.98 -9.72 34.11
C LYS A 2 -16.68 -9.06 33.62
N GLY A 3 -16.68 -8.73 32.32
CA GLY A 3 -16.08 -7.56 31.69
C GLY A 3 -14.67 -7.10 32.06
N LEU A 4 -13.77 -7.11 31.07
CA LEU A 4 -12.65 -6.17 30.99
C LEU A 4 -12.57 -5.65 29.55
N ILE A 5 -13.24 -4.53 29.29
CA ILE A 5 -13.15 -3.76 28.06
C ILE A 5 -11.96 -2.82 28.23
N LEU A 6 -10.90 -3.05 27.45
CA LEU A 6 -9.70 -2.22 27.45
C LEU A 6 -9.90 -1.08 26.45
N LEU A 7 -10.14 0.10 27.03
CA LEU A 7 -10.35 1.39 26.39
C LEU A 7 -8.99 1.96 25.97
N PHE A 8 -8.65 1.91 24.69
CA PHE A 8 -7.40 2.45 24.14
C PHE A 8 -7.62 3.89 23.65
N THR A 9 -7.65 4.82 24.60
CA THR A 9 -7.62 6.27 24.33
C THR A 9 -6.29 6.85 24.79
N LEU A 10 -5.38 7.07 23.85
CA LEU A 10 -4.17 7.89 24.02
C LEU A 10 -3.92 8.62 22.69
N PHE A 11 -4.16 9.94 22.70
CA PHE A 11 -3.14 10.99 22.72
C PHE A 11 -2.58 11.31 21.33
N PHE A 12 -3.16 12.34 20.70
CA PHE A 12 -2.39 13.21 19.82
C PHE A 12 -2.86 14.65 20.03
N SER A 13 -2.30 15.24 21.07
CA SER A 13 -2.44 16.65 21.43
C SER A 13 -1.17 17.39 21.02
N TYR A 14 -1.34 18.64 20.57
CA TYR A 14 -0.33 19.70 20.45
C TYR A 14 0.66 19.68 19.27
N SER A 15 0.42 20.60 18.32
CA SER A 15 1.49 21.46 17.77
C SER A 15 0.94 22.87 17.63
N LEU A 16 1.07 23.62 18.73
CA LEU A 16 0.97 25.07 18.75
C LEU A 16 2.07 25.57 19.70
N TYR A 17 3.22 25.96 19.16
CA TYR A 17 4.19 26.85 19.80
C TYR A 17 5.18 27.34 18.72
N SER A 18 4.98 28.58 18.28
CA SER A 18 6.02 29.41 17.65
C SER A 18 5.99 30.74 18.40
N GLN A 19 6.92 30.84 19.34
CA GLN A 19 7.31 31.98 20.16
C GLN A 19 8.84 31.83 20.25
N GLY A 20 9.70 32.82 20.09
CA GLY A 20 9.59 34.23 19.77
C GLY A 20 11.04 34.72 19.57
N GLY A 21 11.20 35.85 18.90
CA GLY A 21 12.48 36.54 18.74
C GLY A 21 12.20 38.03 18.64
N GLU A 22 12.17 38.66 19.80
CA GLU A 22 11.78 40.03 20.11
C GLU A 22 13.06 40.89 20.21
N GLU A 23 13.08 42.08 19.60
CA GLU A 23 13.77 43.26 20.12
C GLU A 23 13.21 44.55 19.45
N ALA A 24 12.27 45.19 20.17
CA ALA A 24 12.18 46.61 20.56
C ALA A 24 12.78 47.71 19.64
N ALA A 25 12.20 48.91 19.38
CA ALA A 25 11.07 49.68 19.92
C ALA A 25 10.86 50.95 18.99
N PRO A 26 10.11 52.02 19.37
CA PRO A 26 8.64 52.14 19.41
C PRO A 26 8.10 53.41 18.67
N GLU A 27 6.80 53.67 18.85
CA GLU A 27 6.05 54.93 18.67
C GLU A 27 5.47 55.28 17.29
N GLY A 28 4.13 55.24 17.22
CA GLY A 28 3.34 55.80 16.13
C GLY A 28 1.87 55.40 16.27
N GLY A 29 1.10 56.20 17.01
CA GLY A 29 -0.32 55.98 17.25
C GLY A 29 -1.17 56.00 15.97
N GLY A 30 -2.25 55.21 16.00
CA GLY A 30 -3.27 55.19 14.98
C GLY A 30 -4.39 54.25 15.39
N GLU A 31 -5.46 54.82 15.94
CA GLU A 31 -6.76 54.17 16.08
C GLU A 31 -7.22 53.66 14.69
N GLY A 32 -7.21 52.34 14.52
CA GLY A 32 -7.76 51.65 13.35
C GLY A 32 -8.77 50.60 13.80
N LYS A 33 -9.93 51.07 14.25
CA LYS A 33 -11.13 50.26 14.45
C LYS A 33 -11.75 49.98 13.07
N GLU A 34 -12.23 48.75 12.86
CA GLU A 34 -12.94 48.25 11.66
C GLU A 34 -12.05 48.05 10.43
N THR A 35 -11.80 46.84 9.95
CA THR A 35 -12.83 45.90 9.51
C THR A 35 -12.23 44.49 9.49
N ALA A 36 -12.62 43.64 10.44
CA ALA A 36 -12.63 42.20 10.19
C ALA A 36 -13.68 41.97 9.10
N LYS A 37 -13.26 42.10 7.85
CA LYS A 37 -14.05 41.76 6.68
C LYS A 37 -14.23 40.25 6.76
N GLU A 38 -15.34 39.84 7.36
CA GLU A 38 -15.89 38.51 7.22
C GLU A 38 -16.14 38.34 5.72
N GLU A 39 -15.10 37.86 5.03
CA GLU A 39 -15.15 37.47 3.64
C GLU A 39 -16.26 36.42 3.54
N LYS A 40 -17.44 36.87 3.11
CA LYS A 40 -18.48 36.00 2.60
C LYS A 40 -17.81 35.15 1.53
N LYS A 41 -17.40 33.94 1.92
CA LYS A 41 -16.95 32.92 0.99
C LYS A 41 -18.00 32.85 -0.09
N ILE A 42 -17.59 33.13 -1.31
CA ILE A 42 -18.48 33.08 -2.46
C ILE A 42 -19.05 31.65 -2.45
N PRO A 43 -20.38 31.46 -2.42
CA PRO A 43 -20.98 30.13 -2.25
C PRO A 43 -20.43 29.06 -3.22
N GLU A 44 -19.97 29.50 -4.39
CA GLU A 44 -19.34 28.70 -5.42
C GLU A 44 -17.99 28.08 -5.01
N GLU A 45 -17.17 28.80 -4.22
CA GLU A 45 -15.89 28.29 -3.73
C GLU A 45 -16.05 27.21 -2.68
N GLU A 46 -17.08 27.33 -1.84
CA GLU A 46 -17.39 26.30 -0.85
C GLU A 46 -17.89 25.01 -1.50
N ASP A 47 -18.70 25.09 -2.56
CA ASP A 47 -19.17 23.93 -3.29
C ASP A 47 -18.01 23.23 -4.03
N TRP A 48 -17.12 24.01 -4.66
CA TRP A 48 -15.92 23.44 -5.28
C TRP A 48 -15.04 22.70 -4.26
N ALA A 49 -14.72 23.33 -3.13
CA ALA A 49 -13.88 22.72 -2.10
C ALA A 49 -14.50 21.42 -1.54
N LYS A 50 -15.83 21.40 -1.33
CA LYS A 50 -16.56 20.19 -0.92
C LYS A 50 -16.44 19.08 -1.96
N GLN A 51 -16.68 19.39 -3.23
CA GLN A 51 -16.60 18.39 -4.31
C GLN A 51 -15.18 17.85 -4.48
N ILE A 52 -14.15 18.69 -4.34
CA ILE A 52 -12.75 18.26 -4.37
C ILE A 52 -12.40 17.35 -3.19
N ASN A 53 -12.88 17.66 -1.98
CA ASN A 53 -12.65 16.79 -0.81
C ASN A 53 -13.28 15.41 -1.00
N VAL A 54 -14.49 15.35 -1.56
CA VAL A 54 -15.13 14.07 -1.90
C VAL A 54 -14.33 13.33 -2.98
N LEU A 55 -13.86 14.03 -4.01
CA LEU A 55 -13.04 13.45 -5.07
C LEU A 55 -11.72 12.86 -4.52
N ASN A 56 -11.03 13.60 -3.64
CA ASN A 56 -9.81 13.14 -2.97
C ASN A 56 -10.08 11.92 -2.07
N THR A 57 -11.23 11.89 -1.38
CA THR A 57 -11.64 10.75 -0.55
C THR A 57 -11.87 9.50 -1.42
N LYS A 58 -12.50 9.66 -2.58
CA LYS A 58 -12.69 8.56 -3.54
C LYS A 58 -11.35 8.06 -4.08
N GLU A 59 -10.43 8.96 -4.41
CA GLU A 59 -9.08 8.58 -4.83
C GLU A 59 -8.35 7.77 -3.74
N ALA A 60 -8.45 8.20 -2.49
CA ALA A 60 -7.87 7.47 -1.36
C ALA A 60 -8.46 6.07 -1.22
N LYS A 61 -9.79 5.92 -1.31
CA LYS A 61 -10.45 4.60 -1.28
C LYS A 61 -10.00 3.69 -2.43
N ILE A 62 -9.88 4.23 -3.64
CA ILE A 62 -9.37 3.50 -4.80
C ILE A 62 -7.96 2.94 -4.51
N LYS A 63 -7.08 3.75 -3.91
CA LYS A 63 -5.73 3.30 -3.51
C LYS A 63 -5.79 2.20 -2.46
N VAL A 64 -6.65 2.35 -1.44
CA VAL A 64 -6.85 1.32 -0.40
C VAL A 64 -7.31 0.01 -1.02
N TYR A 65 -8.32 0.00 -1.89
CA TYR A 65 -8.79 -1.22 -2.53
C TYR A 65 -7.74 -1.86 -3.47
N ASP A 66 -6.94 -1.04 -4.17
CA ASP A 66 -5.83 -1.55 -4.98
C ASP A 66 -4.75 -2.23 -4.12
N GLU A 67 -4.43 -1.67 -2.96
CA GLU A 67 -3.50 -2.25 -1.98
C GLU A 67 -4.04 -3.53 -1.33
N GLU A 68 -5.34 -3.56 -0.98
CA GLU A 68 -6.00 -4.76 -0.46
C GLU A 68 -5.97 -5.91 -1.47
N ILE A 69 -6.26 -5.64 -2.75
CA ILE A 69 -6.18 -6.66 -3.80
C ILE A 69 -4.74 -7.19 -3.91
N LYS A 70 -3.73 -6.30 -3.90
CA LYS A 70 -2.31 -6.73 -3.90
C LYS A 70 -1.97 -7.60 -2.69
N LYS A 71 -2.50 -7.27 -1.51
CA LYS A 71 -2.33 -8.08 -0.31
C LYS A 71 -2.96 -9.47 -0.48
N TYR A 72 -4.18 -9.55 -0.99
CA TYR A 72 -4.84 -10.84 -1.24
C TYR A 72 -4.12 -11.68 -2.31
N ILE A 73 -3.53 -11.06 -3.34
CA ILE A 73 -2.70 -11.76 -4.33
C ILE A 73 -1.50 -12.44 -3.66
N LYS A 74 -0.83 -11.75 -2.73
CA LYS A 74 0.29 -12.31 -1.96
C LYS A 74 -0.18 -13.43 -1.04
N GLU A 75 -1.22 -13.20 -0.24
CA GLU A 75 -1.79 -14.21 0.65
C GLU A 75 -2.27 -15.46 -0.12
N LYS A 76 -2.83 -15.28 -1.32
CA LYS A 76 -3.24 -16.37 -2.21
C LYS A 76 -2.04 -17.20 -2.65
N SER A 77 -0.91 -16.57 -2.96
CA SER A 77 0.31 -17.28 -3.34
C SER A 77 0.95 -18.07 -2.18
N GLU A 78 0.67 -17.67 -0.94
CA GLU A 78 1.17 -18.29 0.29
C GLU A 78 0.19 -19.32 0.91
N ALA A 79 -1.04 -19.36 0.40
CA ALA A 79 -2.10 -20.23 0.92
C ALA A 79 -1.72 -21.71 0.79
N LYS A 80 -1.89 -22.46 1.88
CA LYS A 80 -1.52 -23.89 1.93
C LYS A 80 -2.68 -24.80 1.55
N THR A 81 -3.92 -24.34 1.76
CA THR A 81 -5.12 -25.13 1.56
C THR A 81 -6.01 -24.53 0.47
N LYS A 82 -6.65 -25.40 -0.32
CA LYS A 82 -7.64 -25.00 -1.33
C LYS A 82 -8.83 -24.18 -0.79
N PRO A 83 -9.41 -24.46 0.40
CA PRO A 83 -10.49 -23.63 0.92
C PRO A 83 -10.03 -22.19 1.23
N GLU A 84 -8.85 -22.00 1.82
CA GLU A 84 -8.28 -20.67 2.07
C GLU A 84 -8.06 -19.90 0.77
N GLU A 85 -7.50 -20.56 -0.25
CA GLU A 85 -7.29 -19.98 -1.58
C GLU A 85 -8.60 -19.47 -2.20
N ARG A 86 -9.67 -20.28 -2.14
CA ARG A 86 -11.00 -19.90 -2.65
C ARG A 86 -11.58 -18.71 -1.90
N GLU A 87 -11.40 -18.66 -0.58
CA GLU A 87 -11.88 -17.54 0.23
C GLU A 87 -11.17 -16.23 -0.16
N LEU A 88 -9.86 -16.28 -0.38
CA LEU A 88 -9.07 -15.15 -0.86
C LEU A 88 -9.49 -14.70 -2.25
N ILE A 89 -9.73 -15.64 -3.18
CA ILE A 89 -10.26 -15.32 -4.52
C ILE A 89 -11.61 -14.60 -4.43
N ASN A 90 -12.52 -15.05 -3.55
CA ASN A 90 -13.80 -14.38 -3.36
C ASN A 90 -13.62 -12.96 -2.83
N LYS A 91 -12.74 -12.75 -1.84
CA LYS A 91 -12.38 -11.42 -1.33
C LYS A 91 -11.81 -10.52 -2.43
N MET A 92 -10.92 -11.05 -3.26
CA MET A 92 -10.38 -10.33 -4.43
C MET A 92 -11.48 -9.88 -5.39
N ILE A 93 -12.42 -10.77 -5.73
CA ILE A 93 -13.52 -10.44 -6.64
C ILE A 93 -14.43 -9.37 -6.04
N THR A 94 -14.77 -9.46 -4.74
CA THR A 94 -15.61 -8.46 -4.08
C THR A 94 -14.93 -7.10 -4.01
N THR A 95 -13.67 -7.05 -3.59
CA THR A 95 -12.91 -5.80 -3.50
C THR A 95 -12.67 -5.19 -4.88
N HIS A 96 -12.47 -6.02 -5.90
CA HIS A 96 -12.33 -5.55 -7.28
C HIS A 96 -13.60 -4.88 -7.81
N LYS A 97 -14.78 -5.42 -7.48
CA LYS A 97 -16.07 -4.76 -7.83
C LYS A 97 -16.19 -3.40 -7.15
N MET A 98 -15.81 -3.30 -5.87
CA MET A 98 -15.81 -2.02 -5.14
C MET A 98 -14.82 -1.01 -5.75
N LEU A 99 -13.63 -1.46 -6.12
CA LEU A 99 -12.63 -0.64 -6.83
C LEU A 99 -13.16 -0.11 -8.16
N GLN A 100 -13.85 -0.95 -8.94
CA GLN A 100 -14.46 -0.56 -10.21
C GLN A 100 -15.54 0.51 -10.02
N GLU A 101 -16.41 0.34 -9.02
CA GLU A 101 -17.49 1.29 -8.76
C GLU A 101 -16.94 2.64 -8.29
N GLU A 102 -16.04 2.66 -7.30
CA GLU A 102 -15.44 3.91 -6.83
C GLU A 102 -14.63 4.62 -7.92
N SER A 103 -13.94 3.87 -8.80
CA SER A 103 -13.25 4.42 -9.96
C SER A 103 -14.22 5.05 -10.97
N ARG A 104 -15.37 4.41 -11.23
CA ARG A 104 -16.41 4.94 -12.10
C ARG A 104 -16.98 6.24 -11.54
N GLU A 105 -17.35 6.24 -10.26
CA GLU A 105 -17.90 7.42 -9.58
C GLU A 105 -16.90 8.57 -9.53
N TYR A 106 -15.62 8.29 -9.24
CA TYR A 106 -14.53 9.27 -9.31
C TYR A 106 -14.43 9.91 -10.70
N ASN A 107 -14.44 9.11 -11.76
CA ASN A 107 -14.32 9.60 -13.14
C ASN A 107 -15.52 10.48 -13.56
N VAL A 108 -16.74 10.11 -13.13
CA VAL A 108 -17.95 10.91 -13.35
C VAL A 108 -17.83 12.25 -12.61
N MET A 109 -17.51 12.23 -11.32
CA MET A 109 -17.41 13.43 -10.48
C MET A 109 -16.31 14.38 -10.98
N ARG A 110 -15.15 13.83 -11.33
CA ARG A 110 -14.06 14.58 -11.98
C ARG A 110 -14.55 15.33 -13.21
N THR A 111 -15.32 14.66 -14.06
CA THR A 111 -15.86 15.25 -15.30
C THR A 111 -16.85 16.36 -14.99
N GLN A 112 -17.71 16.16 -13.98
CA GLN A 112 -18.63 17.20 -13.52
C GLN A 112 -17.89 18.43 -12.99
N ILE A 113 -16.89 18.26 -12.12
CA ILE A 113 -16.08 19.36 -11.57
C ILE A 113 -15.38 20.13 -12.69
N LYS A 114 -14.81 19.41 -13.68
CA LYS A 114 -14.16 20.03 -14.85
C LYS A 114 -15.08 21.00 -15.61
N TYR A 115 -16.35 20.66 -15.77
CA TYR A 115 -17.31 21.49 -16.53
C TYR A 115 -18.05 22.51 -15.67
N LYS A 116 -18.30 22.21 -14.39
CA LYS A 116 -18.94 23.14 -13.45
C LYS A 116 -18.02 24.30 -13.07
N PHE A 117 -16.73 24.03 -12.88
CA PHE A 117 -15.76 25.02 -12.39
C PHE A 117 -14.54 25.15 -13.34
N PRO A 118 -14.75 25.60 -14.59
CA PRO A 118 -13.68 25.67 -15.58
C PRO A 118 -12.56 26.64 -15.20
N ALA A 119 -12.88 27.71 -14.45
CA ALA A 119 -11.93 28.73 -14.02
C ALA A 119 -10.96 28.26 -12.92
N LYS A 120 -11.33 27.23 -12.14
CA LYS A 120 -10.48 26.65 -11.08
C LYS A 120 -9.61 25.50 -11.59
N ASN A 121 -9.79 25.09 -12.84
CA ASN A 121 -9.13 23.94 -13.43
C ASN A 121 -7.89 24.41 -14.20
N ASP A 122 -6.83 24.75 -13.47
CA ASP A 122 -5.58 25.19 -14.08
C ASP A 122 -5.00 24.04 -14.93
N TYR A 123 -5.08 24.16 -16.26
CA TYR A 123 -4.81 23.06 -17.20
C TYR A 123 -3.35 22.57 -17.17
N THR A 124 -2.47 23.37 -16.58
CA THR A 124 -1.07 23.09 -16.31
C THR A 124 -0.88 22.03 -15.21
N GLU A 125 -1.73 22.02 -14.19
CA GLU A 125 -1.71 21.04 -13.11
C GLU A 125 -2.77 19.94 -13.36
N ARG A 126 -2.40 18.91 -14.13
CA ARG A 126 -3.26 17.72 -14.33
C ARG A 126 -3.38 16.87 -13.07
N ARG A 127 -3.84 17.42 -11.93
CA ARG A 127 -3.96 16.68 -10.66
C ARG A 127 -4.93 15.51 -10.76
N TYR A 128 -6.03 15.71 -11.47
CA TYR A 128 -7.07 14.69 -11.59
C TYR A 128 -7.01 14.09 -12.98
N LEU A 129 -6.45 12.89 -13.09
CA LEU A 129 -6.45 12.08 -14.31
C LEU A 129 -7.52 11.00 -14.20
N PRO A 130 -8.11 10.55 -15.33
CA PRO A 130 -9.04 9.44 -15.29
C PRO A 130 -8.31 8.18 -14.82
N ILE A 131 -8.88 7.53 -13.80
CA ILE A 131 -8.32 6.29 -13.25
C ILE A 131 -8.90 5.13 -14.06
N ARG A 132 -8.01 4.25 -14.56
CA ARG A 132 -8.39 3.04 -15.29
C ARG A 132 -8.06 1.82 -14.43
N VAL A 133 -9.08 1.05 -14.11
CA VAL A 133 -8.93 -0.19 -13.35
C VAL A 133 -8.43 -1.30 -14.29
N LEU A 134 -7.40 -2.03 -13.85
CA LEU A 134 -6.87 -3.19 -14.57
C LEU A 134 -7.69 -4.44 -14.26
N SER A 135 -7.73 -5.43 -15.14
CA SER A 135 -8.33 -6.72 -14.81
C SER A 135 -7.53 -7.45 -13.71
N LEU A 136 -8.21 -8.26 -12.90
CA LEU A 136 -7.57 -9.06 -11.85
C LEU A 136 -6.39 -9.89 -12.37
N GLU A 137 -6.54 -10.54 -13.52
CA GLU A 137 -5.45 -11.29 -14.17
C GLU A 137 -4.24 -10.41 -14.48
N LYS A 138 -4.45 -9.18 -14.96
CA LYS A 138 -3.35 -8.23 -15.21
C LYS A 138 -2.72 -7.72 -13.92
N MET A 139 -3.50 -7.58 -12.84
CA MET A 139 -2.98 -7.20 -11.53
C MET A 139 -2.11 -8.31 -10.93
N GLU A 140 -2.56 -9.56 -11.02
CA GLU A 140 -1.79 -10.75 -10.64
C GLU A 140 -0.50 -10.84 -11.45
N ALA A 141 -0.57 -10.79 -12.78
CA ALA A 141 0.58 -10.89 -13.66
C ALA A 141 1.63 -9.80 -13.38
N ARG A 142 1.20 -8.55 -13.12
CA ARG A 142 2.10 -7.44 -12.78
C ARG A 142 2.84 -7.69 -11.47
N GLN A 143 2.15 -8.23 -10.47
CA GLN A 143 2.76 -8.51 -9.17
C GLN A 143 3.81 -9.64 -9.31
N SER A 144 3.46 -10.72 -10.00
CA SER A 144 4.36 -11.85 -10.22
C SER A 144 5.58 -11.49 -11.06
N ASP A 145 5.44 -10.67 -12.12
CA ASP A 145 6.56 -10.25 -12.96
C ASP A 145 7.58 -9.39 -12.20
N LEU A 146 7.11 -8.48 -11.35
CA LEU A 146 7.98 -7.62 -10.55
C LEU A 146 8.81 -8.43 -9.55
N ASP A 147 8.18 -9.37 -8.84
CA ASP A 147 8.85 -10.20 -7.83
C ASP A 147 9.89 -11.13 -8.49
N ASN A 148 9.60 -11.65 -9.69
CA ASN A 148 10.54 -12.41 -10.49
C ASN A 148 11.74 -11.57 -10.94
N ARG A 149 11.50 -10.38 -11.51
CA ARG A 149 12.56 -9.45 -11.92
C ARG A 149 13.45 -9.02 -10.76
N LEU A 150 12.87 -8.71 -9.60
CA LEU A 150 13.64 -8.37 -8.39
C LEU A 150 14.53 -9.53 -7.95
N THR A 151 14.03 -10.76 -8.06
CA THR A 151 14.80 -11.97 -7.74
C THR A 151 15.96 -12.17 -8.72
N GLU A 152 15.75 -11.95 -10.02
CA GLU A 152 16.80 -12.02 -11.05
C GLU A 152 17.87 -10.95 -10.85
N VAL A 153 17.46 -9.69 -10.61
CA VAL A 153 18.38 -8.59 -10.32
C VAL A 153 19.20 -8.89 -9.06
N ARG A 154 18.57 -9.40 -8.00
CA ARG A 154 19.28 -9.82 -6.79
C ARG A 154 20.31 -10.91 -7.09
N LYS A 155 19.95 -11.96 -7.83
CA LYS A 155 20.88 -13.02 -8.23
C LYS A 155 22.05 -12.47 -9.05
N PHE A 156 21.77 -11.56 -9.98
CA PHE A 156 22.79 -10.91 -10.79
C PHE A 156 23.78 -10.11 -9.93
N ILE A 157 23.28 -9.28 -9.00
CA ILE A 157 24.11 -8.52 -8.06
C ILE A 157 24.97 -9.48 -7.22
N ILE A 158 24.37 -10.51 -6.63
CA ILE A 158 25.11 -11.49 -5.83
C ILE A 158 26.23 -12.12 -6.67
N ASN A 159 25.92 -12.61 -7.87
CA ASN A 159 26.92 -13.27 -8.72
C ASN A 159 28.04 -12.31 -9.17
N LYS A 160 27.69 -11.06 -9.54
CA LYS A 160 28.65 -10.07 -10.03
C LYS A 160 29.60 -9.59 -8.93
N TYR A 161 29.08 -9.44 -7.70
CA TYR A 161 29.86 -8.94 -6.57
C TYR A 161 30.40 -10.03 -5.64
N LYS A 162 30.05 -11.30 -5.87
CA LYS A 162 30.57 -12.46 -5.12
C LYS A 162 32.10 -12.46 -4.96
N PRO A 163 32.91 -12.13 -5.99
CA PRO A 163 34.37 -12.12 -5.86
C PRO A 163 34.93 -10.96 -5.02
N PHE A 164 34.13 -9.91 -4.82
CA PHE A 164 34.52 -8.68 -4.12
C PHE A 164 33.98 -8.63 -2.68
N LEU A 165 33.08 -9.53 -2.31
CA LEU A 165 32.67 -9.74 -0.93
C LEU A 165 33.85 -10.41 -0.21
N SER A 166 34.48 -9.70 0.73
CA SER A 166 35.50 -10.28 1.59
C SER A 166 34.93 -11.47 2.37
N ALA A 167 35.77 -12.43 2.72
CA ALA A 167 35.36 -13.64 3.45
C ALA A 167 34.58 -13.33 4.75
N GLU A 168 34.76 -12.16 5.34
CA GLU A 168 34.03 -11.69 6.52
C GLU A 168 32.53 -11.43 6.28
N PHE A 169 32.09 -11.15 5.05
CA PHE A 169 30.67 -10.95 4.71
C PHE A 169 29.97 -12.19 4.15
N ALA A 170 30.73 -13.18 3.67
CA ALA A 170 30.17 -14.44 3.17
C ALA A 170 29.46 -15.22 4.30
N ASP A 171 30.00 -15.15 5.51
CA ASP A 171 29.51 -15.88 6.69
C ASP A 171 28.20 -15.32 7.28
N GLN A 172 27.84 -14.08 6.91
CA GLN A 172 26.56 -13.47 7.31
C GLN A 172 25.41 -13.79 6.37
N GLN A 173 25.67 -14.19 5.11
CA GLN A 173 24.63 -14.48 4.12
C GLN A 173 24.03 -15.89 4.23
N GLU A 174 24.77 -16.87 4.75
CA GLU A 174 24.25 -18.24 4.95
C GLU A 174 23.39 -18.38 6.21
N ARG A 175 23.42 -17.38 7.11
CA ARG A 175 22.54 -17.30 8.27
C ARG A 175 21.17 -16.75 7.88
N GLY A 176 20.44 -17.51 7.06
CA GLY A 176 18.99 -17.41 7.02
C GLY A 176 18.39 -17.61 8.43
N PRO A 177 17.16 -17.15 8.69
CA PRO A 177 16.53 -17.33 10.00
C PRO A 177 16.64 -18.80 10.43
N ALA A 178 17.03 -19.03 11.68
CA ALA A 178 17.36 -20.36 12.24
C ALA A 178 16.23 -21.41 12.13
N SER A 179 15.05 -21.05 11.60
CA SER A 179 13.93 -21.93 11.30
C SER A 179 14.09 -22.76 10.02
N MET A 180 15.10 -22.52 9.18
CA MET A 180 15.37 -23.31 7.97
C MET A 180 16.55 -24.28 8.11
N LYS A 181 16.65 -25.02 9.23
CA LYS A 181 17.49 -26.23 9.25
C LYS A 181 16.85 -27.27 8.34
N LYS A 182 17.46 -27.47 7.17
CA LYS A 182 17.18 -28.59 6.26
C LYS A 182 17.19 -29.89 7.06
N PHE A 183 16.06 -30.59 7.06
CA PHE A 183 15.96 -31.98 7.48
C PHE A 183 16.77 -32.79 6.47
N GLU A 184 18.02 -33.12 6.77
CA GLU A 184 18.78 -34.11 6.03
C GLU A 184 18.06 -35.46 6.20
N LYS A 185 17.48 -35.95 5.11
CA LYS A 185 16.83 -37.25 5.04
C LYS A 185 17.95 -38.30 5.13
N PRO A 186 17.94 -39.21 6.12
CA PRO A 186 18.94 -40.28 6.17
C PRO A 186 18.77 -41.17 4.93
N GLU A 187 19.87 -41.34 4.19
CA GLU A 187 19.94 -42.27 3.08
C GLU A 187 19.74 -43.70 3.58
N ASP A 188 18.65 -44.33 3.14
CA ASP A 188 18.38 -45.77 3.33
C ASP A 188 19.47 -46.59 2.64
N LYS A 189 20.39 -47.11 3.45
CA LYS A 189 21.40 -48.06 3.03
C LYS A 189 20.91 -49.50 3.23
N LYS A 190 21.02 -50.25 2.13
CA LYS A 190 21.25 -51.69 1.98
C LYS A 190 20.03 -52.59 1.76
N GLY A 191 19.89 -52.97 0.50
CA GLY A 191 19.20 -54.19 0.08
C GLY A 191 19.81 -55.43 0.73
N ILE A 192 18.92 -56.34 1.09
CA ILE A 192 19.24 -57.72 1.44
C ILE A 192 18.53 -58.58 0.38
N GLU A 193 19.30 -59.03 -0.60
CA GLU A 193 18.91 -60.12 -1.48
C GLU A 193 18.78 -61.41 -0.66
N LYS A 194 17.57 -61.97 -0.55
CA LYS A 194 17.39 -63.36 -0.11
C LYS A 194 17.19 -64.25 -1.33
N LYS A 195 18.24 -64.96 -1.70
CA LYS A 195 18.24 -66.12 -2.59
C LYS A 195 17.39 -67.22 -1.95
N ILE A 196 16.27 -67.58 -2.58
CA ILE A 196 15.51 -68.79 -2.23
C ILE A 196 16.08 -69.92 -3.09
N VAL A 197 16.78 -70.85 -2.46
CA VAL A 197 17.19 -72.13 -3.04
C VAL A 197 16.04 -73.11 -2.81
N ILE A 198 15.48 -73.64 -3.89
CA ILE A 198 14.51 -74.74 -3.87
C ILE A 198 15.29 -75.97 -4.32
N GLU A 199 15.60 -76.87 -3.38
CA GLU A 199 16.05 -78.22 -3.70
C GLU A 199 14.83 -79.12 -3.96
N ARG A 200 15.00 -80.02 -4.93
CA ARG A 200 13.98 -80.92 -5.50
C ARG A 200 13.75 -82.15 -4.64
#